data_AF-A0A6A4H0P5-F1
#
_entry.id   AF-A0A6A4H0P5-F1
#
_cell.length_a   1.000
_cell.length_b   1.000
_cell.length_c   1.000
_cell.angle_alpha   90.00
_cell.angle_beta   90.00
_cell.angle_gamma   90.00
#
_symmetry.space_group_name_H-M   'P 1'
#
loop_
_entity.id
_entity.type
_entity.pdbx_description
1 polymer ?
#
loop_
_entity_poly.entity_id
_entity_poly.type
_entity_poly.pdbx_seq_one_letter_code
_entity_poly.pdbx_strand_id
1 'polypeptide(L)'
;MRDVFIVAAMNPATKELLQLFPGDTNRSVRFSGKKRRDTALICLSSDDVDEGKIQMNKFARNNLRVRLGDLVKVCMPATTSSIGKRMHILPFDDSIEGLSGNIFDVYLKP
;
A
#
# COMPACT_ATOMS: atom_id res chain seq x y z
N MET A 1 -16.70 9.21 -3.99
CA MET A 1 -16.10 7.89 -4.24
C MET A 1 -14.78 7.89 -3.48
N ARG A 2 -14.75 7.34 -2.26
CA ARG A 2 -13.53 7.36 -1.43
C ARG A 2 -12.66 6.21 -1.89
N ASP A 3 -11.61 6.52 -2.62
CA ASP A 3 -10.56 5.57 -2.98
C ASP A 3 -9.93 4.99 -1.71
N VAL A 4 -10.31 3.77 -1.32
CA VAL A 4 -9.78 3.04 -0.15
C VAL A 4 -8.44 2.37 -0.49
N PHE A 5 -7.73 2.84 -1.52
CA PHE A 5 -6.46 2.24 -1.91
C PHE A 5 -5.40 2.49 -0.84
N ILE A 6 -4.54 1.49 -0.62
CA ILE A 6 -3.36 1.64 0.22
C ILE A 6 -2.33 2.45 -0.59
N VAL A 7 -2.43 3.77 -0.46
CA VAL A 7 -1.66 4.76 -1.21
C VAL A 7 -0.50 5.29 -0.37
N ALA A 8 0.64 5.51 -1.03
CA ALA A 8 1.76 6.30 -0.55
C ALA A 8 1.95 7.53 -1.45
N ALA A 9 2.24 8.68 -0.88
CA ALA A 9 2.57 9.91 -1.61
C ALA A 9 4.04 10.28 -1.36
N MET A 10 4.73 10.67 -2.44
CA MET A 10 6.15 11.00 -2.44
C MET A 10 6.41 12.23 -3.30
N ASN A 11 7.46 12.96 -2.96
CA ASN A 11 7.93 14.07 -3.79
C ASN A 11 8.37 13.57 -5.19
N PRO A 12 8.04 14.27 -6.28
CA PRO A 12 8.49 13.93 -7.63
C PRO A 12 10.00 13.70 -7.76
N ALA A 13 10.84 14.53 -7.12
CA ALA A 13 12.30 14.42 -7.18
C ALA A 13 12.80 13.12 -6.53
N THR A 14 12.19 12.73 -5.41
CA THR A 14 12.52 11.45 -4.74
C THR A 14 12.07 10.25 -5.58
N LYS A 15 10.95 10.37 -6.29
CA LYS A 15 10.44 9.34 -7.18
C LYS A 15 11.36 9.13 -8.38
N GLU A 16 11.89 10.21 -8.95
CA GLU A 16 12.87 10.18 -10.04
C GLU A 16 14.19 9.54 -9.60
N LEU A 17 14.69 9.89 -8.41
CA LEU A 17 15.90 9.30 -7.83
C LEU A 17 15.77 7.78 -7.61
N LEU A 18 14.57 7.33 -7.24
CA LEU A 18 14.24 5.91 -7.09
C LEU A 18 13.90 5.21 -8.41
N GLN A 19 14.00 5.91 -9.55
CA GLN A 19 13.70 5.40 -10.89
C GLN A 19 12.29 4.81 -11.01
N LEU A 20 11.35 5.39 -10.25
CA LEU A 20 9.93 5.05 -10.29
C LEU A 20 9.29 5.83 -11.45
N PHE A 21 9.50 5.36 -12.68
CA PHE A 21 9.08 6.13 -13.86
C PHE A 21 7.56 6.22 -14.00
N PRO A 22 7.02 7.38 -14.45
CA PRO A 22 5.58 7.59 -14.66
C PRO A 22 4.95 6.69 -15.74
N GLY A 23 5.76 6.08 -16.61
CA GLY A 23 5.32 5.26 -17.75
C GLY A 23 5.35 3.75 -17.52
N ASP A 24 5.81 3.28 -16.35
CA ASP A 24 5.77 1.86 -16.03
C ASP A 24 4.37 1.51 -15.51
N THR A 25 3.70 0.60 -16.22
CA THR A 25 2.31 0.19 -15.97
C THR A 25 2.11 -0.45 -14.59
N ASN A 26 3.20 -0.66 -13.84
CA ASN A 26 3.22 -1.22 -12.50
C ASN A 26 3.43 -0.12 -11.42
N ARG A 27 2.35 0.57 -11.05
CA ARG A 27 2.33 1.61 -10.00
C ARG A 27 2.57 1.10 -8.57
N SER A 28 2.63 -0.21 -8.38
CA SER A 28 2.83 -0.85 -7.07
C SER A 28 4.31 -0.87 -6.72
N VAL A 29 4.68 -0.47 -5.52
CA VAL A 29 6.05 -0.51 -4.99
C VAL A 29 6.06 -1.34 -3.73
N ARG A 30 7.10 -2.17 -3.54
CA ARG A 30 7.26 -2.95 -2.31
C ARG A 30 7.96 -2.11 -1.25
N PHE A 31 7.28 -1.94 -0.13
CA PHE A 31 7.83 -1.32 1.07
C PHE A 31 8.17 -2.41 2.08
N SER A 32 9.40 -2.38 2.59
CA SER A 32 9.87 -3.26 3.65
C SER A 32 10.03 -2.47 4.93
N GLY A 33 9.21 -2.82 5.92
CA GLY A 33 9.18 -2.22 7.25
C GLY A 33 9.98 -3.01 8.27
N LYS A 34 9.60 -2.90 9.54
CA LYS A 34 10.23 -3.61 10.64
C LYS A 34 9.73 -5.05 10.72
N LYS A 35 10.49 -5.93 11.40
CA LYS A 35 10.13 -7.34 11.62
C LYS A 35 9.83 -8.11 10.32
N ARG A 36 10.59 -7.83 9.25
CA ARG A 36 10.43 -8.46 7.92
C ARG A 36 9.01 -8.39 7.37
N ARG A 37 8.29 -7.30 7.68
CA ARG A 37 6.97 -7.05 7.13
C ARG A 37 7.08 -6.25 5.84
N ASP A 38 6.55 -6.83 4.78
CA ASP A 38 6.51 -6.21 3.46
C ASP A 38 5.07 -5.88 3.09
N THR A 39 4.87 -4.78 2.39
CA THR A 39 3.56 -4.38 1.87
C THR A 39 3.73 -3.73 0.51
N ALA A 40 2.87 -4.08 -0.44
CA ALA A 40 2.80 -3.41 -1.74
C ALA A 40 1.88 -2.18 -1.60
N LEU A 41 2.37 -1.01 -1.99
CA LEU A 41 1.62 0.25 -1.98
C LEU A 41 1.64 0.89 -3.36
N ILE A 42 0.62 1.66 -3.68
CA ILE A 42 0.60 2.46 -4.91
C ILE A 42 1.25 3.81 -4.61
N CYS A 43 2.28 4.19 -5.36
CA CYS A 43 2.99 5.45 -5.17
C CYS A 43 2.45 6.56 -6.07
N LEU A 44 1.94 7.63 -5.46
CA LEU A 44 1.53 8.87 -6.12
C LEU A 44 2.60 9.95 -5.93
N SER A 45 2.70 10.83 -6.92
CA SER A 45 3.53 12.04 -6.83
C SER A 45 2.71 13.16 -6.19
N SER A 46 3.27 13.89 -5.23
CA SER A 46 2.66 15.07 -4.61
C SER A 46 3.76 16.04 -4.16
N ASP A 47 3.55 17.33 -4.44
CA ASP A 47 4.47 18.41 -4.10
C ASP A 47 4.35 18.87 -2.64
N ASP A 48 3.30 18.42 -1.92
CA ASP A 48 3.07 18.71 -0.50
C ASP A 48 3.97 17.88 0.43
N VAL A 49 4.77 16.97 -0.13
CA VAL A 49 5.67 16.08 0.60
C VAL A 49 7.10 16.56 0.41
N ASP A 50 7.81 16.79 1.52
CA ASP A 50 9.23 17.13 1.47
C ASP A 50 10.05 16.02 0.80
N GLU A 51 11.14 16.41 0.15
CA GLU A 51 12.10 15.46 -0.42
C GLU A 51 12.64 14.49 0.64
N GLY A 52 12.73 13.21 0.28
CA GLY A 52 13.17 12.14 1.18
C GLY A 52 12.13 11.71 2.21
N LYS A 53 10.94 12.32 2.25
CA LYS A 53 9.81 11.88 3.09
C LYS A 53 8.76 11.14 2.25
N ILE A 54 7.99 10.29 2.94
CA ILE A 54 6.89 9.52 2.37
C ILE A 54 5.68 9.69 3.27
N GLN A 55 4.55 10.06 2.68
CA GLN A 55 3.26 10.04 3.37
C GLN A 55 2.55 8.72 3.06
N MET A 56 1.98 8.09 4.10
CA MET A 56 1.26 6.82 3.95
C MET A 56 0.12 6.74 4.95
N ASN A 57 -0.95 6.03 4.59
CA ASN A 57 -2.12 5.85 5.43
C ASN A 57 -1.80 5.09 6.72
N LYS A 58 -2.63 5.28 7.77
CA LYS A 58 -2.51 4.58 9.06
C LYS A 58 -2.51 3.05 8.88
N PHE A 59 -3.34 2.54 7.98
CA PHE A 59 -3.40 1.10 7.64
C PHE A 59 -2.07 0.58 7.08
N ALA A 60 -1.45 1.32 6.16
CA ALA A 60 -0.14 0.96 5.60
C ALA A 60 0.95 0.89 6.69
N ARG A 61 0.97 1.87 7.60
CA ARG A 61 1.92 1.90 8.73
C ARG A 61 1.74 0.71 9.67
N ASN A 62 0.50 0.35 9.99
CA ASN A 62 0.19 -0.79 10.84
C ASN A 62 0.63 -2.11 10.19
N ASN A 63 0.44 -2.25 8.88
CA ASN A 63 0.90 -3.43 8.13
C ASN A 63 2.42 -3.57 8.22
N LEU A 64 3.17 -2.48 8.01
CA LEU A 64 4.64 -2.43 8.05
C LEU A 64 5.24 -2.39 9.47
N ARG A 65 4.41 -2.19 10.51
CA ARG A 65 4.81 -1.98 11.91
C ARG A 65 5.80 -0.81 12.10
N VAL A 66 5.52 0.31 11.44
CA VAL A 66 6.35 1.54 11.49
C VAL A 66 5.58 2.68 12.13
N ARG A 67 6.30 3.60 12.77
CA ARG A 67 5.78 4.86 13.34
C ARG A 67 6.19 6.06 12.48
N LEU A 68 5.65 7.24 12.77
CA LEU A 68 6.09 8.47 12.13
C LEU A 68 7.58 8.70 12.43
N GLY A 69 8.36 9.00 11.40
CA GLY A 69 9.82 9.19 11.50
C GLY A 69 10.65 7.90 11.42
N ASP A 70 10.03 6.72 11.34
CA ASP A 70 10.77 5.49 11.08
C ASP A 70 11.22 5.42 9.61
N LEU A 71 12.42 4.89 9.40
CA LEU A 71 12.95 4.59 8.07
C LEU A 71 12.30 3.32 7.50
N VAL A 72 11.97 3.36 6.21
CA VAL A 72 11.38 2.26 5.45
C VAL A 72 12.22 2.03 4.21
N LYS A 73 12.46 0.76 3.86
CA LYS A 73 13.19 0.43 2.63
C LYS A 73 12.19 0.34 1.48
N VAL A 74 12.45 1.10 0.42
CA VAL A 74 11.70 1.05 -0.82
C VAL A 74 12.41 0.11 -1.78
N CYS A 75 11.68 -0.85 -2.34
CA CYS A 75 12.21 -1.81 -3.30
C CYS A 75 11.28 -1.86 -4.51
N MET A 76 11.85 -1.76 -5.71
CA MET A 76 11.11 -1.98 -6.95
C MET A 76 10.58 -3.41 -6.96
N PRO A 77 9.30 -3.65 -7.29
CA PRO A 77 8.82 -5.01 -7.45
C PRO A 77 9.57 -5.67 -8.61
N ALA A 78 9.90 -6.94 -8.44
CA ALA A 78 10.28 -7.77 -9.57
C ALA A 78 9.12 -7.75 -10.59
N THR A 79 9.47 -7.58 -11.86
CA THR A 79 8.67 -7.30 -13.08
C THR A 79 7.53 -8.28 -13.41
N THR A 80 7.06 -9.08 -12.46
CA THR A 80 6.05 -10.11 -12.69
C THR A 80 4.92 -9.99 -11.67
N SER A 81 4.17 -8.88 -11.71
CA SER A 81 2.84 -8.83 -11.10
C SER A 81 1.88 -9.64 -11.96
N SER A 82 1.91 -10.97 -11.78
CA SER A 82 0.85 -11.83 -12.32
C SER A 82 -0.46 -11.50 -11.61
N ILE A 83 -1.55 -11.39 -12.39
CA ILE A 83 -2.89 -11.20 -11.83
C ILE A 83 -3.19 -12.40 -10.93
N GLY A 84 -3.50 -12.12 -9.66
CA GLY A 84 -3.82 -13.15 -8.68
C GLY A 84 -5.05 -13.95 -9.12
N LYS A 85 -4.92 -15.28 -9.20
CA LYS A 85 -6.01 -16.16 -9.65
C LYS A 85 -7.10 -16.32 -8.58
N ARG A 86 -6.70 -16.44 -7.31
CA ARG A 86 -7.58 -16.63 -6.14
C ARG A 86 -6.94 -16.01 -4.91
N MET A 87 -7.74 -15.41 -4.03
CA MET A 87 -7.32 -14.86 -2.74
C MET A 87 -8.27 -15.34 -1.64
N HIS A 88 -7.72 -15.73 -0.50
CA HIS A 88 -8.49 -16.15 0.67
C HIS A 88 -8.37 -15.08 1.75
N ILE A 89 -9.50 -14.52 2.17
CA ILE A 89 -9.58 -13.44 3.16
C ILE A 89 -10.50 -13.92 4.27
N LEU A 90 -10.06 -13.77 5.52
CA LEU A 90 -10.88 -14.02 6.71
C LEU A 90 -11.14 -12.70 7.42
N PRO A 91 -12.36 -12.46 7.91
CA PRO A 91 -12.63 -11.31 8.77
C PRO A 91 -11.95 -11.52 10.13
N PHE A 92 -11.73 -10.41 10.85
CA PHE A 92 -11.32 -10.48 12.23
C PHE A 92 -12.52 -10.81 13.12
N ASP A 93 -12.27 -11.61 14.17
CA ASP A 93 -13.29 -12.09 15.10
C ASP A 93 -14.02 -10.93 15.82
N ASP A 94 -13.30 -9.86 16.11
CA ASP A 94 -13.84 -8.64 16.73
C ASP A 94 -14.72 -7.80 15.78
N SER A 95 -14.65 -8.05 14.49
CA SER A 95 -15.29 -7.23 13.44
C SER A 95 -16.53 -7.91 12.84
N ILE A 96 -16.86 -9.13 13.28
CA ILE A 96 -18.01 -9.91 12.79
C ILE A 96 -19.24 -9.84 13.70
N GLU A 97 -19.11 -9.24 14.89
CA GLU A 97 -20.22 -9.09 15.83
C GLU A 97 -21.32 -8.20 15.23
N GLY A 98 -22.46 -8.82 14.87
CA GLY A 98 -23.61 -8.12 14.29
C GLY A 98 -23.70 -8.10 12.76
N LEU A 99 -22.75 -8.73 12.05
CA LEU A 99 -22.86 -8.90 10.61
C LEU A 99 -23.79 -10.08 10.26
N SER A 100 -24.94 -9.79 9.64
CA SER A 100 -25.85 -10.79 9.07
C SER A 100 -25.76 -10.77 7.55
N GLY A 101 -25.41 -11.91 6.93
CA GLY A 101 -25.38 -12.09 5.47
C GLY A 101 -24.00 -12.40 4.89
N ASN A 102 -23.89 -12.40 3.57
CA ASN A 102 -22.63 -12.70 2.87
C ASN A 102 -21.71 -11.48 2.84
N ILE A 103 -20.60 -11.55 3.57
CA ILE A 103 -19.57 -10.48 3.66
C ILE A 103 -19.01 -10.14 2.27
N PHE A 104 -18.94 -11.12 1.36
CA PHE A 104 -18.41 -10.91 0.02
C PHE A 104 -19.25 -9.91 -0.79
N ASP A 105 -20.57 -10.07 -0.78
CA ASP A 105 -21.46 -9.25 -1.59
C ASP A 105 -21.56 -7.80 -1.07
N VAL A 106 -21.39 -7.62 0.23
CA VAL A 106 -21.53 -6.31 0.90
C VAL A 106 -20.22 -5.51 0.85
N TYR A 107 -19.05 -6.15 1.00
CA TYR A 107 -17.78 -5.45 1.21
C TYR A 107 -16.67 -5.76 0.18
N LEU A 108 -16.74 -6.89 -0.52
CA LEU A 108 -15.67 -7.34 -1.42
C LEU A 108 -16.03 -7.27 -2.90
N LYS A 109 -17.33 -7.11 -3.21
CA LYS A 109 -17.76 -6.89 -4.58
C LYS A 109 -17.18 -5.56 -5.10
N PRO A 110 -16.54 -5.55 -6.29
CA PRO A 110 -15.98 -4.34 -6.88
C PRO A 110 -17.05 -3.29 -7.23
#